data_AF-A0A518D216-F1
#
_entry.id   AF-A0A518D216-F1
#
_cell.length_a   1.000
_cell.length_b   1.000
_cell.length_c   1.000
_cell.angle_alpha   90.00
_cell.angle_beta   90.00
_cell.angle_gamma   90.00
#
_symmetry.space_group_name_H-M   'P 1'
#
loop_
_entity.id
_entity.type
_entity.pdbx_description
1 polymer ?
#
loop_
_entity_poly.entity_id
_entity_poly.type
_entity_poly.pdbx_seq_one_letter_code
_entity_poly.pdbx_strand_id
1 'polypeptide(L)'
;MTNEHSGDGVAKTEAWIEKHGAKYAYGYFDGNVLSNAVNHRAWPHSALIGPDGTILWTGHPSGITDSMIEQYIEGAITKPLFQWDDAVRKVADALRAKELGKALKEAQKLAEKGVTDSDVALATAERLVENAVRSVESAFEEGNFLDAHTNAERYAKQLKGLDAATRLEEIITHCETDDVAKEVMKAQQKLRSLLGKRLKKQRDADSLIEKLRAMATEHAGTYVAVEAEQAIAEVQALRETLR
;
A
#
# COMPACT_ATOMS: atom_id res chain seq x y z
N MET A 1 -1.82 8.31 33.03
CA MET A 1 -0.85 7.25 32.69
C MET A 1 -0.04 7.75 31.51
N THR A 2 1.10 8.36 31.81
CA THR A 2 2.15 8.69 30.83
C THR A 2 2.79 7.36 30.43
N ASN A 3 2.57 6.95 29.17
CA ASN A 3 3.29 5.82 28.61
C ASN A 3 4.76 6.22 28.45
N GLU A 4 5.58 5.91 29.45
CA GLU A 4 7.02 5.75 29.28
C GLU A 4 7.22 4.51 28.38
N HIS A 5 7.41 4.74 27.09
CA HIS A 5 7.97 3.76 26.14
C HIS A 5 9.24 4.36 25.53
N SER A 6 10.25 4.59 26.38
CA SER A 6 11.61 4.96 25.98
C SER A 6 12.63 4.09 26.72
N GLY A 7 12.46 2.77 26.64
CA GLY A 7 13.29 1.81 27.36
C GLY A 7 14.56 1.38 26.63
N ASP A 8 14.60 1.49 25.30
CA ASP A 8 15.78 1.17 24.51
C ASP A 8 16.37 2.45 23.94
N GLY A 9 17.16 3.13 24.80
CA GLY A 9 17.91 4.31 24.40
C GLY A 9 18.91 4.00 23.29
N VAL A 10 19.32 5.04 22.57
CA VAL A 10 20.26 5.01 21.43
C VAL A 10 21.41 4.02 21.64
N ALA A 11 22.07 4.11 22.81
CA ALA A 11 23.20 3.26 23.17
C ALA A 11 22.90 1.76 23.18
N LYS A 12 21.69 1.33 23.58
CA LYS A 12 21.32 -0.09 23.57
C LYS A 12 21.11 -0.61 22.15
N THR A 13 20.46 0.19 21.30
CA THR A 13 20.26 -0.17 19.89
C THR A 13 21.59 -0.26 19.16
N GLU A 14 22.48 0.71 19.35
CA GLU A 14 23.82 0.71 18.73
C GLU A 14 24.66 -0.48 19.18
N ALA A 15 24.70 -0.76 20.49
CA ALA A 15 25.38 -1.94 21.01
C ALA A 15 24.76 -3.25 20.47
N TRP A 16 23.44 -3.30 20.29
CA TRP A 16 22.78 -4.45 19.67
C TRP A 16 23.18 -4.60 18.19
N ILE A 17 23.25 -3.52 17.43
CA ILE A 17 23.64 -3.51 16.02
C ILE A 17 25.10 -3.97 15.86
N GLU A 18 26.01 -3.43 16.67
CA GLU A 18 27.43 -3.80 16.66
C GLU A 18 27.59 -5.29 17.02
N LYS A 19 26.90 -5.74 18.08
CA LYS A 19 26.96 -7.13 18.54
C LYS A 19 26.46 -8.13 17.50
N HIS A 20 25.39 -7.80 16.77
CA HIS A 20 24.75 -8.73 15.82
C HIS A 20 25.17 -8.47 14.36
N GLY A 21 25.99 -7.46 14.11
CA GLY A 21 26.45 -7.11 12.76
C GLY A 21 25.32 -6.74 11.80
N ALA A 22 24.27 -6.09 12.30
CA ALA A 22 23.13 -5.68 11.47
C ALA A 22 23.57 -4.68 10.39
N LYS A 23 23.23 -4.95 9.12
CA LYS A 23 23.67 -4.16 7.95
C LYS A 23 22.56 -3.30 7.30
N TYR A 24 21.41 -3.20 7.94
CA TYR A 24 20.28 -2.42 7.44
C TYR A 24 20.27 -1.01 8.04
N ALA A 25 19.63 -0.08 7.33
CA ALA A 25 19.38 1.25 7.86
C ALA A 25 18.44 1.17 9.07
N TYR A 26 18.75 1.93 10.12
CA TYR A 26 17.92 2.07 11.32
C TYR A 26 17.72 3.55 11.63
N GLY A 27 16.62 3.86 12.31
CA GLY A 27 16.29 5.22 12.71
C GLY A 27 15.43 5.24 13.95
N TYR A 28 15.51 6.33 14.69
CA TYR A 28 14.63 6.61 15.82
C TYR A 28 13.46 7.45 15.31
N PHE A 29 12.26 7.16 15.79
CA PHE A 29 11.09 7.98 15.52
C PHE A 29 10.37 8.27 16.82
N ASP A 30 9.92 9.50 16.97
CA ASP A 30 9.10 9.92 18.10
C ASP A 30 7.62 9.96 17.70
N GLY A 31 6.76 9.63 18.67
CA GLY A 31 5.31 9.67 18.50
C GLY A 31 4.73 8.49 17.71
N ASN A 32 3.50 8.67 17.23
CA ASN A 32 2.70 7.58 16.66
C ASN A 32 2.56 7.65 15.13
N VAL A 33 3.31 8.52 14.43
CA VAL A 33 3.10 8.74 12.98
C VAL A 33 3.37 7.47 12.18
N LEU A 34 4.54 6.87 12.35
CA LEU A 34 4.88 5.61 11.68
C LEU A 34 3.99 4.46 12.18
N SER A 35 3.79 4.37 13.50
CA SER A 35 2.91 3.36 14.09
C SER A 35 1.49 3.41 13.50
N ASN A 36 0.92 4.60 13.33
CA ASN A 36 -0.40 4.76 12.73
C ASN A 36 -0.39 4.46 11.22
N ALA A 37 0.67 4.88 10.50
CA ALA A 37 0.80 4.64 9.07
C ALA A 37 0.79 3.15 8.74
N VAL A 38 1.43 2.32 9.57
CA VAL A 38 1.49 0.85 9.38
C VAL A 38 0.48 0.08 10.21
N ASN A 39 -0.52 0.76 10.79
CA ASN A 39 -1.51 0.16 11.70
C ASN A 39 -0.87 -0.75 12.77
N HIS A 40 0.24 -0.29 13.34
CA HIS A 40 0.99 -0.98 14.38
C HIS A 40 0.12 -1.18 15.63
N ARG A 41 -0.08 -2.44 16.02
CA ARG A 41 -0.87 -2.81 17.22
C ARG A 41 -0.06 -3.48 18.32
N ALA A 42 1.07 -4.11 18.00
CA ALA A 42 1.90 -4.84 18.95
C ALA A 42 3.37 -4.93 18.50
N TRP A 43 4.29 -5.03 19.44
CA TRP A 43 5.71 -5.28 19.18
C TRP A 43 6.05 -6.78 19.33
N PRO A 44 6.96 -7.35 18.51
CA PRO A 44 7.58 -6.75 17.34
C PRO A 44 6.58 -6.66 16.16
N HIS A 45 6.74 -5.61 15.35
CA HIS A 45 5.92 -5.36 14.17
C HIS A 45 6.80 -5.18 12.94
N SER A 46 6.27 -5.59 11.81
CA SER A 46 6.90 -5.44 10.51
C SER A 46 5.87 -5.03 9.48
N ALA A 47 6.31 -4.26 8.49
CA ALA A 47 5.53 -3.90 7.33
C ALA A 47 6.36 -4.15 6.09
N LEU A 48 5.73 -4.74 5.07
CA LEU A 48 6.31 -4.84 3.75
C LEU A 48 5.75 -3.71 2.90
N ILE A 49 6.65 -2.88 2.36
CA ILE A 49 6.30 -1.71 1.57
C ILE A 49 6.66 -1.98 0.12
N GLY A 50 5.69 -1.82 -0.78
CA GLY A 50 5.86 -1.98 -2.20
C GLY A 50 6.68 -0.85 -2.83
N PRO A 51 7.17 -1.04 -4.07
CA PRO A 51 7.99 -0.05 -4.77
C PRO A 51 7.30 1.30 -5.00
N ASP A 52 5.97 1.33 -4.97
CA ASP A 52 5.13 2.52 -5.10
C ASP A 52 4.79 3.18 -3.74
N GLY A 53 5.32 2.64 -2.64
CA GLY A 53 5.07 3.10 -1.28
C GLY A 53 3.77 2.58 -0.67
N THR A 54 3.07 1.66 -1.33
CA THR A 54 1.91 0.97 -0.74
C THR A 54 2.37 0.00 0.34
N ILE A 55 1.53 -0.20 1.35
CA ILE A 55 1.77 -1.21 2.36
C ILE A 55 1.17 -2.52 1.84
N LEU A 56 2.03 -3.48 1.51
CA LEU A 56 1.65 -4.78 0.95
C LEU A 56 1.28 -5.79 2.04
N TRP A 57 1.91 -5.67 3.21
CA TRP A 57 1.65 -6.53 4.36
C TRP A 57 2.03 -5.81 5.66
N THR A 58 1.30 -6.08 6.74
CA THR A 58 1.68 -5.65 8.09
C THR A 58 1.36 -6.75 9.10
N GLY A 59 2.19 -6.88 10.13
CA GLY A 59 1.92 -7.82 11.20
C GLY A 59 3.16 -8.21 11.98
N HIS A 60 3.04 -9.30 12.74
CA HIS A 60 4.15 -9.87 13.49
C HIS A 60 5.18 -10.47 12.52
N PRO A 61 6.50 -10.23 12.68
CA PRO A 61 7.53 -10.66 11.74
C PRO A 61 7.65 -12.17 11.57
N SER A 62 7.10 -12.99 12.47
CA SER A 62 7.02 -14.44 12.25
C SER A 62 5.95 -14.86 11.24
N GLY A 63 5.06 -13.94 10.83
CA GLY A 63 3.96 -14.21 9.91
C GLY A 63 4.29 -13.92 8.44
N ILE A 64 5.41 -13.26 8.15
CA ILE A 64 5.89 -13.07 6.78
C ILE A 64 6.72 -14.28 6.37
N THR A 65 6.50 -14.78 5.16
CA THR A 65 7.25 -15.92 4.60
C THR A 65 8.09 -15.46 3.41
N ASP A 66 9.15 -16.20 3.09
CA ASP A 66 9.99 -15.92 1.91
C ASP A 66 9.16 -15.88 0.64
N SER A 67 8.19 -16.80 0.49
CA SER A 67 7.26 -16.82 -0.65
C SER A 67 6.43 -15.54 -0.76
N MET A 68 5.99 -14.96 0.36
CA MET A 68 5.29 -13.67 0.35
C MET A 68 6.24 -12.57 -0.08
N ILE A 69 7.45 -12.52 0.51
CA ILE A 69 8.45 -11.51 0.15
C ILE A 69 8.75 -11.59 -1.35
N GLU A 70 9.03 -12.78 -1.88
CA GLU A 70 9.33 -13.02 -3.30
C GLU A 70 8.22 -12.51 -4.23
N GLN A 71 6.95 -12.80 -3.91
CA GLN A 71 5.79 -12.29 -4.66
C GLN A 71 5.73 -10.75 -4.66
N TYR A 72 6.15 -10.12 -3.57
CA TYR A 72 6.04 -8.67 -3.38
C TYR A 72 7.29 -7.88 -3.81
N ILE A 73 8.47 -8.50 -3.84
CA ILE A 73 9.69 -7.91 -4.42
C ILE A 73 9.76 -8.12 -5.92
N GLU A 74 8.86 -8.93 -6.50
CA GLU A 74 8.71 -9.02 -7.93
C GLU A 74 8.38 -7.63 -8.49
N GLY A 75 9.41 -7.06 -9.11
CA GLY A 75 9.36 -5.71 -9.65
C GLY A 75 9.87 -4.59 -8.75
N ALA A 76 10.53 -4.92 -7.64
CA ALA A 76 11.32 -3.96 -6.89
C ALA A 76 12.41 -3.29 -7.74
N ILE A 77 12.72 -2.05 -7.39
CA ILE A 77 13.80 -1.29 -8.01
C ILE A 77 15.13 -1.96 -7.63
N THR A 78 15.88 -2.42 -8.63
CA THR A 78 17.15 -3.15 -8.42
C THR A 78 18.29 -2.25 -7.92
N LYS A 79 18.19 -0.95 -8.19
CA LYS A 79 19.15 0.07 -7.77
C LYS A 79 18.40 1.24 -7.13
N PRO A 80 18.62 1.58 -5.85
CA PRO A 80 17.93 2.71 -5.22
C PRO A 80 18.11 4.02 -5.99
N LEU A 81 17.06 4.84 -6.06
CA LEU A 81 17.05 6.08 -6.86
C LEU A 81 18.16 7.09 -6.50
N PHE A 82 18.71 7.03 -5.29
CA PHE A 82 19.81 7.91 -4.86
C PHE A 82 21.20 7.40 -5.26
N GLN A 83 21.31 6.16 -5.75
CA GLN A 83 22.55 5.59 -6.29
C GLN A 83 22.63 5.73 -7.81
N TRP A 84 21.58 6.24 -8.45
CA TRP A 84 21.55 6.47 -9.89
C TRP A 84 22.51 7.59 -10.28
N ASP A 85 23.10 7.49 -11.47
CA ASP A 85 23.94 8.52 -12.04
C ASP A 85 23.20 9.87 -12.18
N ASP A 86 23.92 10.98 -12.03
CA ASP A 86 23.33 12.32 -12.15
C ASP A 86 22.68 12.56 -13.53
N ALA A 87 23.13 11.87 -14.58
CA ALA A 87 22.56 11.99 -15.92
C ALA A 87 21.10 11.49 -16.01
N VAL A 88 20.68 10.56 -15.14
CA VAL A 88 19.28 10.07 -15.06
C VAL A 88 18.50 10.71 -13.91
N ARG A 89 19.05 11.73 -13.25
CA ARG A 89 18.44 12.41 -12.09
C ARG A 89 17.03 12.92 -12.35
N LYS A 90 16.74 13.40 -13.57
CA LYS A 90 15.39 13.86 -13.94
C LYS A 90 14.35 12.74 -13.90
N VAL A 91 14.73 11.51 -14.23
CA VAL A 91 13.86 10.35 -14.10
C VAL A 91 13.61 10.07 -12.61
N ALA A 92 14.68 10.02 -11.81
CA ALA A 92 14.56 9.81 -10.37
C ALA A 92 13.68 10.88 -9.68
N ASP A 93 13.83 12.15 -10.04
CA ASP A 93 13.02 13.25 -9.50
C ASP A 93 11.55 13.14 -9.92
N ALA A 94 11.27 12.77 -11.17
CA ALA A 94 9.91 12.52 -11.64
C ALA A 94 9.26 11.32 -10.89
N LEU A 95 10.01 10.24 -10.65
CA LEU A 95 9.54 9.11 -9.86
C LEU A 95 9.21 9.51 -8.41
N ARG A 96 10.08 10.28 -7.76
CA ARG A 96 9.83 10.83 -6.40
C ARG A 96 8.58 11.72 -6.37
N ALA A 97 8.36 12.50 -7.41
CA ALA A 97 7.19 13.36 -7.56
C ALA A 97 5.91 12.60 -7.98
N LYS A 98 5.98 11.26 -8.15
CA LYS A 98 4.88 10.42 -8.65
C LYS A 98 4.40 10.85 -10.04
N GLU A 99 5.29 11.35 -10.89
CA GLU A 99 5.02 11.75 -12.28
C GLU A 99 5.39 10.61 -13.24
N LEU A 100 4.73 9.45 -13.13
CA LEU A 100 5.12 8.22 -13.84
C LEU A 100 5.24 8.39 -15.36
N GLY A 101 4.30 9.07 -16.01
CA GLY A 101 4.34 9.28 -17.45
C GLY A 101 5.49 10.17 -17.91
N LYS A 102 5.89 11.13 -17.07
CA LYS A 102 7.07 11.98 -17.34
C LYS A 102 8.36 11.20 -17.12
N ALA A 103 8.42 10.40 -16.05
CA ALA A 103 9.57 9.53 -15.77
C ALA A 103 9.82 8.57 -16.94
N LEU A 104 8.77 7.90 -17.43
CA LEU A 104 8.87 6.98 -18.57
C LEU A 104 9.38 7.70 -19.83
N LYS A 105 8.77 8.83 -20.21
CA LYS A 105 9.16 9.59 -21.40
C LYS A 105 10.61 10.08 -21.35
N GLU A 106 11.07 10.58 -20.20
CA GLU A 106 12.46 11.03 -20.05
C GLU A 106 13.42 9.83 -20.05
N ALA A 107 13.05 8.71 -19.43
CA ALA A 107 13.87 7.50 -19.43
C ALA A 107 14.05 6.93 -20.83
N GLN A 108 12.98 6.85 -21.64
CA GLN A 108 13.03 6.43 -23.05
C GLN A 108 14.01 7.28 -23.86
N LYS A 109 13.92 8.60 -23.72
CA LYS A 109 14.82 9.56 -24.39
C LYS A 109 16.29 9.41 -23.95
N LEU A 110 16.55 9.03 -22.70
CA LEU A 110 17.93 8.81 -22.21
C LEU A 110 18.48 7.47 -22.70
N ALA A 111 17.63 6.44 -22.77
CA ALA A 111 17.99 5.12 -23.31
C ALA A 111 18.38 5.19 -24.79
N GLU A 112 17.63 5.96 -25.61
CA GLU A 112 17.97 6.23 -27.01
C GLU A 112 19.36 6.89 -27.18
N LYS A 113 19.84 7.57 -26.15
CA LYS A 113 21.15 8.26 -26.14
C LYS A 113 22.27 7.42 -25.53
N GLY A 114 21.99 6.22 -25.02
CA GLY A 114 22.98 5.36 -24.38
C GLY A 114 23.63 5.97 -23.15
N VAL A 115 22.86 6.73 -22.36
CA VAL A 115 23.36 7.36 -21.13
C VAL A 115 23.58 6.29 -20.04
N THR A 116 24.62 6.44 -19.21
CA THR A 116 24.84 5.56 -18.05
C THR A 116 23.58 5.45 -17.18
N ASP A 117 23.27 4.24 -16.71
CA ASP A 117 22.04 3.90 -15.96
C ASP A 117 20.71 4.13 -16.70
N SER A 118 20.70 4.56 -17.96
CA SER A 118 19.44 4.82 -18.69
C SER A 118 18.59 3.57 -18.88
N ASP A 119 19.19 2.40 -19.10
CA ASP A 119 18.48 1.11 -19.18
C ASP A 119 17.80 0.75 -17.86
N VAL A 120 18.49 0.96 -16.74
CA VAL A 120 17.95 0.71 -15.39
C VAL A 120 16.81 1.68 -15.10
N ALA A 121 16.97 2.96 -15.48
CA ALA A 121 15.96 3.98 -15.32
C ALA A 121 14.70 3.68 -16.16
N LEU A 122 14.88 3.25 -17.42
CA LEU A 122 13.79 2.87 -18.31
C LEU A 122 13.03 1.65 -17.78
N ALA A 123 13.74 0.55 -17.49
CA ALA A 123 13.13 -0.67 -16.97
C ALA A 123 12.39 -0.42 -15.64
N THR A 124 12.91 0.47 -14.79
CA THR A 124 12.23 0.88 -13.55
C THR A 124 10.94 1.64 -13.85
N ALA A 125 10.99 2.63 -14.76
CA ALA A 125 9.82 3.43 -15.10
C ALA A 125 8.72 2.58 -15.75
N GLU A 126 9.06 1.73 -16.72
CA GLU A 126 8.13 0.81 -17.39
C GLU A 126 7.42 -0.09 -16.38
N ARG A 127 8.19 -0.67 -15.46
CA ARG A 127 7.63 -1.57 -14.46
C ARG A 127 6.72 -0.89 -13.46
N LEU A 128 7.05 0.33 -13.04
CA LEU A 128 6.17 1.10 -12.16
C LEU A 128 4.85 1.47 -12.85
N VAL A 129 4.90 1.75 -14.16
CA VAL A 129 3.68 1.96 -14.96
C VAL A 129 2.86 0.67 -15.05
N GLU A 130 3.50 -0.46 -15.37
CA GLU A 130 2.82 -1.76 -15.46
C GLU A 130 2.19 -2.16 -14.13
N ASN A 131 2.92 -2.06 -13.02
CA ASN A 131 2.40 -2.37 -11.69
C ASN A 131 1.21 -1.46 -11.31
N ALA A 132 1.28 -0.17 -11.65
CA ALA A 132 0.19 0.76 -11.40
C ALA A 132 -1.08 0.35 -12.17
N VAL A 133 -0.97 -0.03 -13.45
CA VAL A 133 -2.11 -0.50 -14.24
C VAL A 133 -2.63 -1.84 -13.72
N ARG A 134 -1.74 -2.82 -13.51
CA ARG A 134 -2.09 -4.16 -13.03
C ARG A 134 -2.79 -4.14 -11.68
N SER A 135 -2.35 -3.28 -10.75
CA SER A 135 -3.00 -3.14 -9.44
C SER A 135 -4.43 -2.60 -9.54
N VAL A 136 -4.70 -1.67 -10.47
CA VAL A 136 -6.05 -1.17 -10.73
C VAL A 136 -6.91 -2.26 -11.36
N GLU A 137 -6.37 -2.98 -12.34
CA GLU A 137 -7.07 -4.07 -13.04
C GLU A 137 -7.42 -5.22 -12.10
N SER A 138 -6.48 -5.66 -11.26
CA SER A 138 -6.75 -6.68 -10.23
C SER A 138 -7.87 -6.25 -9.29
N ALA A 139 -7.81 -5.02 -8.76
CA ALA A 139 -8.86 -4.50 -7.90
C ALA A 139 -10.23 -4.44 -8.62
N PHE A 140 -10.23 -4.10 -9.91
CA PHE A 140 -11.44 -4.07 -10.72
C PHE A 140 -12.03 -5.47 -10.93
N GLU A 141 -11.19 -6.45 -11.30
CA GLU A 141 -11.57 -7.85 -11.53
C GLU A 141 -12.08 -8.54 -10.25
N GLU A 142 -11.51 -8.19 -9.10
CA GLU A 142 -11.94 -8.68 -7.78
C GLU A 142 -13.27 -8.03 -7.30
N GLY A 143 -13.80 -7.05 -8.03
CA GLY A 143 -14.97 -6.27 -7.62
C GLY A 143 -14.66 -5.26 -6.51
N ASN A 144 -13.38 -4.96 -6.25
CA ASN A 144 -12.94 -3.87 -5.39
C ASN A 144 -13.02 -2.52 -6.12
N PHE A 145 -14.24 -2.15 -6.55
CA PHE A 145 -14.49 -1.00 -7.41
C PHE A 145 -14.06 0.34 -6.80
N LEU A 146 -14.11 0.50 -5.48
CA LEU A 146 -13.69 1.73 -4.81
C LEU A 146 -12.19 1.97 -4.94
N ASP A 147 -11.37 0.93 -4.72
CA ASP A 147 -9.92 1.05 -4.92
C ASP A 147 -9.57 1.15 -6.39
N ALA A 148 -10.23 0.36 -7.25
CA ALA A 148 -10.04 0.45 -8.69
C ALA A 148 -10.28 1.88 -9.19
N HIS A 149 -11.42 2.50 -8.86
CA HIS A 149 -11.75 3.87 -9.26
C HIS A 149 -10.76 4.89 -8.68
N THR A 150 -10.52 4.86 -7.36
CA THR A 150 -9.64 5.83 -6.68
C THR A 150 -8.21 5.78 -7.24
N ASN A 151 -7.68 4.57 -7.46
CA ASN A 151 -6.33 4.38 -7.98
C ASN A 151 -6.28 4.69 -9.49
N ALA A 152 -7.31 4.33 -10.26
CA ALA A 152 -7.40 4.67 -11.68
C ALA A 152 -7.38 6.19 -11.90
N GLU A 153 -8.18 6.97 -11.16
CA GLU A 153 -8.15 8.43 -11.25
C GLU A 153 -6.77 9.02 -10.96
N ARG A 154 -6.09 8.48 -9.94
CA ARG A 154 -4.74 8.89 -9.56
C ARG A 154 -3.76 8.59 -10.68
N TYR A 155 -3.73 7.36 -11.18
CA TYR A 155 -2.74 6.93 -12.16
C TYR A 155 -3.03 7.46 -13.58
N ALA A 156 -4.29 7.58 -14.00
CA ALA A 156 -4.65 8.20 -15.29
C ALA A 156 -4.08 9.62 -15.41
N LYS A 157 -4.14 10.42 -14.32
CA LYS A 157 -3.52 11.75 -14.26
C LYS A 157 -1.99 11.69 -14.41
N GLN A 158 -1.34 10.73 -13.76
CA GLN A 158 0.12 10.56 -13.82
C GLN A 158 0.62 10.02 -15.16
N LEU A 159 -0.22 9.28 -15.88
CA LEU A 159 0.09 8.59 -17.13
C LEU A 159 -0.44 9.34 -18.36
N LYS A 160 -0.86 10.60 -18.21
CA LYS A 160 -1.50 11.39 -19.26
C LYS A 160 -0.73 11.35 -20.60
N GLY A 161 -1.46 10.99 -21.66
CA GLY A 161 -0.92 10.87 -23.01
C GLY A 161 -0.05 9.62 -23.21
N LEU A 162 -0.35 8.55 -22.48
CA LEU A 162 0.09 7.17 -22.71
C LEU A 162 -1.15 6.28 -22.83
N ASP A 163 -1.05 5.17 -23.56
CA ASP A 163 -2.16 4.21 -23.74
C ASP A 163 -2.67 3.65 -22.40
N ALA A 164 -1.78 3.51 -21.42
CA ALA A 164 -2.13 3.13 -20.06
C ALA A 164 -3.17 4.06 -19.41
N ALA A 165 -3.15 5.37 -19.70
CA ALA A 165 -4.16 6.28 -19.17
C ALA A 165 -5.55 6.01 -19.76
N THR A 166 -5.64 5.67 -21.04
CA THR A 166 -6.91 5.34 -21.70
C THR A 166 -7.55 4.09 -21.10
N ARG A 167 -6.76 3.02 -20.84
CA ARG A 167 -7.24 1.82 -20.14
C ARG A 167 -7.82 2.14 -18.75
N LEU A 168 -7.14 3.02 -18.00
CA LEU A 168 -7.61 3.45 -16.69
C LEU A 168 -8.88 4.32 -16.77
N GLU A 169 -9.02 5.15 -17.81
CA GLU A 169 -10.22 5.94 -18.08
C GLU A 169 -11.46 5.08 -18.37
N GLU A 170 -11.27 3.93 -19.03
CA GLU A 170 -12.34 2.94 -19.24
C GLU A 170 -12.83 2.36 -17.90
N ILE A 171 -11.92 2.02 -16.99
CA ILE A 171 -12.24 1.54 -15.65
C ILE A 171 -12.97 2.61 -14.82
N ILE A 172 -12.48 3.86 -14.87
CA ILE A 172 -13.16 5.01 -14.22
C ILE A 172 -14.60 5.11 -14.74
N THR A 173 -14.77 5.10 -16.06
CA THR A 173 -16.08 5.21 -16.70
C THR A 173 -17.00 4.06 -16.29
N HIS A 174 -16.50 2.82 -16.23
CA HIS A 174 -17.29 1.68 -15.78
C HIS A 174 -17.79 1.89 -14.34
N CYS A 175 -16.89 2.21 -13.41
CA CYS A 175 -17.25 2.47 -12.01
C CYS A 175 -18.26 3.63 -11.85
N GLU A 176 -18.22 4.62 -12.75
CA GLU A 176 -19.10 5.79 -12.72
C GLU A 176 -20.43 5.61 -13.45
N THR A 177 -20.58 4.57 -14.27
CA THR A 177 -21.78 4.36 -15.10
C THR A 177 -22.55 3.12 -14.70
N ASP A 178 -21.87 2.04 -14.31
CA ASP A 178 -22.51 0.79 -13.89
C ASP A 178 -23.17 0.91 -12.51
N ASP A 179 -24.45 0.55 -12.44
CA ASP A 179 -25.23 0.68 -11.20
C ASP A 179 -24.80 -0.31 -10.11
N VAL A 180 -24.32 -1.50 -10.49
CA VAL A 180 -23.80 -2.49 -9.54
C VAL A 180 -22.49 -1.99 -8.94
N ALA A 181 -21.57 -1.51 -9.78
CA ALA A 181 -20.31 -0.94 -9.33
C ALA A 181 -20.53 0.23 -8.37
N LYS A 182 -21.47 1.15 -8.69
CA LYS A 182 -21.82 2.28 -7.80
C LYS A 182 -22.33 1.83 -6.44
N GLU A 183 -23.24 0.85 -6.39
CA GLU A 183 -23.78 0.37 -5.12
C GLU A 183 -22.71 -0.35 -4.29
N VAL A 184 -21.86 -1.16 -4.93
CA VAL A 184 -20.71 -1.80 -4.27
C VAL A 184 -19.72 -0.75 -3.74
N MET A 185 -19.40 0.29 -4.52
CA MET A 185 -18.51 1.38 -4.07
C MET A 185 -19.08 2.10 -2.83
N LYS A 186 -20.39 2.41 -2.81
CA LYS A 186 -21.03 3.02 -1.64
C LYS A 186 -20.93 2.11 -0.41
N ALA A 187 -21.13 0.81 -0.59
CA ALA A 187 -20.97 -0.18 0.47
C ALA A 187 -19.51 -0.26 0.97
N GLN A 188 -18.51 -0.25 0.07
CA GLN A 188 -17.09 -0.20 0.42
C GLN A 188 -16.73 1.08 1.21
N GLN A 189 -17.26 2.23 0.81
CA GLN A 189 -17.06 3.49 1.54
C GLN A 189 -17.65 3.41 2.96
N LYS A 190 -18.86 2.85 3.09
CA LYS A 190 -19.51 2.62 4.39
C LYS A 190 -18.69 1.66 5.26
N LEU A 191 -18.17 0.57 4.68
CA LEU A 191 -17.30 -0.38 5.37
C LEU A 191 -16.05 0.31 5.92
N ARG A 192 -15.31 1.05 5.09
CA ARG A 192 -14.13 1.82 5.52
C ARG A 192 -14.44 2.82 6.62
N SER A 193 -15.58 3.50 6.54
CA SER A 193 -16.05 4.43 7.58
C SER A 193 -16.34 3.73 8.90
N LEU A 194 -16.85 2.50 8.87
CA LEU A 194 -17.03 1.68 10.08
C LEU A 194 -15.68 1.26 10.67
N LEU A 195 -14.75 0.80 9.84
CA LEU A 195 -13.43 0.31 10.26
C LEU A 195 -12.50 1.43 10.75
N GLY A 196 -12.67 2.66 10.26
CA GLY A 196 -11.91 3.82 10.72
C GLY A 196 -12.25 4.29 12.15
N LYS A 197 -13.24 3.68 12.81
CA LYS A 197 -13.66 4.06 14.17
C LYS A 197 -12.81 3.36 15.22
N ARG A 198 -12.25 4.15 16.14
CA ARG A 198 -11.52 3.62 17.30
C ARG A 198 -12.45 2.88 18.26
N LEU A 199 -12.21 1.60 18.46
CA LEU A 199 -12.89 0.78 19.47
C LEU A 199 -12.25 1.01 20.85
N LYS A 200 -13.08 1.26 21.87
CA LYS A 200 -12.60 1.53 23.24
C LYS A 200 -13.05 0.46 24.23
N LYS A 201 -14.19 -0.19 23.98
CA LYS A 201 -14.83 -1.15 24.88
C LYS A 201 -15.29 -2.38 24.11
N GLN A 202 -15.44 -3.52 24.81
CA GLN A 202 -15.97 -4.74 24.20
C GLN A 202 -17.33 -4.52 23.50
N ARG A 203 -18.21 -3.72 24.10
CA ARG A 203 -19.51 -3.37 23.51
C ARG A 203 -19.39 -2.64 22.15
N ASP A 204 -18.35 -1.83 21.96
CA ASP A 204 -18.13 -1.15 20.69
C ASP A 204 -17.75 -2.18 19.60
N ALA A 205 -16.91 -3.15 19.97
CA ALA A 205 -16.52 -4.25 19.09
C ALA A 205 -17.72 -5.15 18.74
N ASP A 206 -18.54 -5.52 19.73
CA ASP A 206 -19.79 -6.27 19.52
C ASP A 206 -20.73 -5.55 18.54
N SER A 207 -20.92 -4.24 18.73
CA SER A 207 -21.75 -3.44 17.82
C SER A 207 -21.17 -3.34 16.41
N LEU A 208 -19.84 -3.31 16.26
CA LEU A 208 -19.19 -3.30 14.95
C LEU A 208 -19.34 -4.66 14.26
N ILE A 209 -19.11 -5.78 14.96
CA ILE A 209 -19.27 -7.14 14.43
C ILE A 209 -20.67 -7.34 13.87
N GLU A 210 -21.72 -6.93 14.60
CA GLU A 210 -23.10 -7.05 14.12
C GLU A 210 -23.35 -6.25 12.82
N LYS A 211 -22.78 -5.05 12.70
CA LYS A 211 -22.88 -4.25 11.47
C LYS A 211 -22.12 -4.89 10.31
N LEU A 212 -20.93 -5.45 10.57
CA LEU A 212 -20.15 -6.14 9.56
C LEU A 212 -20.86 -7.40 9.06
N ARG A 213 -21.47 -8.19 9.97
CA ARG A 213 -22.28 -9.37 9.60
C ARG A 213 -23.47 -9.00 8.72
N ALA A 214 -24.16 -7.92 9.07
CA ALA A 214 -25.25 -7.40 8.26
C ALA A 214 -24.76 -7.02 6.86
N MET A 215 -23.62 -6.31 6.76
CA MET A 215 -23.03 -5.94 5.46
C MET A 215 -22.60 -7.16 4.63
N ALA A 216 -21.99 -8.16 5.26
CA ALA A 216 -21.58 -9.39 4.56
C ALA A 216 -22.79 -10.14 3.98
N THR A 217 -23.91 -10.14 4.70
CA THR A 217 -25.16 -10.76 4.23
C THR A 217 -25.83 -9.92 3.13
N GLU A 218 -25.92 -8.60 3.31
CA GLU A 218 -26.55 -7.66 2.37
C GLU A 218 -25.82 -7.62 1.02
N HIS A 219 -24.50 -7.80 1.03
CA HIS A 219 -23.65 -7.73 -0.16
C HIS A 219 -22.99 -9.08 -0.49
N ALA A 220 -23.70 -10.18 -0.24
CA ALA A 220 -23.22 -11.54 -0.51
C ALA A 220 -22.74 -11.69 -1.97
N GLY A 221 -21.59 -12.34 -2.15
CA GLY A 221 -20.98 -12.56 -3.46
C GLY A 221 -20.20 -11.37 -4.03
N THR A 222 -20.02 -10.30 -3.26
CA THR A 222 -19.19 -9.14 -3.64
C THR A 222 -17.93 -9.05 -2.77
N TYR A 223 -16.98 -8.22 -3.20
CA TYR A 223 -15.77 -7.91 -2.40
C TYR A 223 -16.10 -7.34 -1.01
N VAL A 224 -17.23 -6.62 -0.86
CA VAL A 224 -17.67 -6.07 0.44
C VAL A 224 -17.90 -7.19 1.46
N ALA A 225 -18.47 -8.32 1.04
CA ALA A 225 -18.71 -9.44 1.94
C ALA A 225 -17.39 -10.06 2.41
N VAL A 226 -16.44 -10.26 1.48
CA VAL A 226 -15.10 -10.77 1.79
C VAL A 226 -14.37 -9.88 2.79
N GLU A 227 -14.32 -8.57 2.53
CA GLU A 227 -13.66 -7.59 3.40
C GLU A 227 -14.36 -7.49 4.78
N ALA A 228 -15.70 -7.55 4.81
CA ALA A 228 -16.46 -7.54 6.06
C ALA A 228 -16.20 -8.80 6.91
N GLU A 229 -16.11 -9.99 6.30
CA GLU A 229 -15.79 -11.24 6.98
C GLU A 229 -14.38 -11.24 7.58
N GLN A 230 -13.39 -10.77 6.81
CA GLN A 230 -12.02 -10.59 7.32
C GLN A 230 -11.99 -9.63 8.50
N ALA A 231 -12.67 -8.48 8.38
CA ALA A 231 -12.74 -7.50 9.46
C ALA A 231 -13.46 -8.03 10.71
N ILE A 232 -14.45 -8.91 10.58
CA ILE A 232 -15.08 -9.57 11.75
C ILE A 232 -14.04 -10.35 12.55
N ALA A 233 -13.21 -11.15 11.88
CA ALA A 233 -12.17 -11.94 12.55
C ALA A 233 -11.17 -11.04 13.29
N GLU A 234 -10.73 -9.94 12.67
CA GLU A 234 -9.83 -8.97 13.32
C GLU A 234 -10.46 -8.28 14.53
N VAL A 235 -11.73 -7.87 14.40
CA VAL A 235 -12.46 -7.20 15.49
C VAL A 235 -12.74 -8.16 16.64
N GLN A 236 -12.99 -9.44 16.36
CA GLN A 236 -13.12 -10.49 17.37
C GLN A 236 -11.83 -10.69 18.15
N ALA A 237 -10.68 -10.79 17.48
CA ALA A 237 -9.39 -10.88 18.14
C ALA A 237 -9.10 -9.64 19.01
N LEU A 238 -9.39 -8.44 18.50
CA LEU A 238 -9.21 -7.19 19.25
C LEU A 238 -10.14 -7.12 20.48
N ARG A 239 -11.39 -7.59 20.34
CA ARG A 239 -12.39 -7.58 21.42
C ARG A 239 -11.88 -8.27 22.69
N GLU A 240 -11.14 -9.38 22.57
CA GLU A 240 -10.60 -10.13 23.71
C GLU A 240 -9.62 -9.30 24.56
N THR A 241 -9.00 -8.27 23.97
CA THR A 241 -8.06 -7.38 24.64
C THR A 241 -8.70 -6.11 25.20
N LEU A 242 -9.94 -5.82 24.83
CA LEU A 242 -10.66 -4.64 25.28
C LEU A 242 -11.26 -4.85 26.67
N ARG A 243 -11.27 -3.78 27.47
CA ARG A 243 -11.90 -3.73 28.79
C ARG A 243 -13.40 -3.46 28.71
#